data_AF-A0A968GME8-F1
#
_entry.id   AF-A0A968GME8-F1
#
_cell.length_a   1.000
_cell.length_b   1.000
_cell.length_c   1.000
_cell.angle_alpha   90.00
_cell.angle_beta   90.00
_cell.angle_gamma   90.00
#
_symmetry.space_group_name_H-M   'P 1'
#
loop_
_entity.id
_entity.type
_entity.pdbx_description
1 polymer ?
#
loop_
_entity_poly.entity_id
_entity_poly.type
_entity_poly.pdbx_seq_one_letter_code
_entity_poly.pdbx_strand_id
1 'polypeptide(L)'
;MLLGLIAFALDTVAGLLFGKLMCVASGYKINPLIGAAGISAFPMAGRLAAKTANDEDPNNFILMHAMGANTAGQLGSVIAGGILLAIVSKLI
;
A
#
# COMPACT_ATOMS: atom_id res chain seq x y z
N MET A 1 -6.96 16.96 11.45
CA MET A 1 -5.66 16.80 10.75
C MET A 1 -4.79 15.73 11.38
N LEU A 2 -4.62 15.71 12.72
CA LEU A 2 -3.80 14.70 13.40
C LEU A 2 -4.23 13.25 13.11
N LEU A 3 -5.53 12.95 13.17
CA LEU A 3 -6.04 11.60 12.88
C LEU A 3 -5.70 11.11 11.47
N GLY A 4 -5.79 11.98 10.46
CA GLY A 4 -5.50 11.64 9.07
C GLY A 4 -4.02 11.32 8.86
N LEU A 5 -3.13 12.09 9.50
CA LEU A 5 -1.69 11.82 9.48
C LEU A 5 -1.37 10.47 10.13
N ILE A 6 -1.96 10.20 11.29
CA ILE A 6 -1.78 8.93 12.01
C ILE A 6 -2.32 7.76 11.17
N ALA A 7 -3.50 7.92 10.56
CA ALA A 7 -4.07 6.90 9.68
C ALA A 7 -3.16 6.59 8.50
N PHE A 8 -2.61 7.62 7.84
CA PHE A 8 -1.70 7.43 6.70
C PHE A 8 -0.37 6.77 7.10
N ALA A 9 0.16 7.13 8.27
CA ALA A 9 1.35 6.50 8.82
C ALA A 9 1.10 5.01 9.16
N LEU A 10 -0.04 4.70 9.79
CA LEU A 10 -0.42 3.33 10.11
C LEU A 10 -0.65 2.49 8.85
N ASP A 11 -1.30 3.06 7.83
CA ASP A 11 -1.51 2.39 6.54
C ASP A 11 -0.17 2.05 5.87
N THR A 12 0.78 3.00 5.86
CA THR A 12 2.13 2.78 5.32
C THR A 12 2.87 1.67 6.07
N VAL A 13 2.85 1.71 7.42
CA VAL A 13 3.54 0.72 8.25
C VAL A 13 2.91 -0.65 8.10
N ALA A 14 1.57 -0.74 8.12
CA ALA A 14 0.85 -1.99 7.93
C ALA A 14 1.13 -2.60 6.54
N GLY A 15 1.08 -1.78 5.49
CA GLY A 15 1.43 -2.20 4.13
C GLY A 15 2.87 -2.69 4.01
N LEU A 16 3.83 -2.00 4.64
CA LEU A 16 5.24 -2.41 4.65
C LEU A 16 5.46 -3.73 5.42
N LEU A 17 4.81 -3.89 6.59
CA LEU A 17 4.88 -5.12 7.37
C LEU A 17 4.30 -6.30 6.58
N PHE A 18 3.17 -6.09 5.91
CA PHE A 18 2.59 -7.11 5.02
C PHE A 18 3.51 -7.41 3.83
N GLY A 19 4.11 -6.38 3.22
CA GLY A 19 5.13 -6.56 2.17
C GLY A 19 6.34 -7.38 2.66
N LYS A 20 6.76 -7.19 3.91
CA LYS A 20 7.83 -7.97 4.52
C LYS A 20 7.42 -9.42 4.79
N LEU A 21 6.18 -9.65 5.22
CA LEU A 21 5.62 -10.99 5.34
C LEU A 21 5.62 -11.71 3.98
N MET A 22 5.17 -11.02 2.92
CA MET A 22 5.18 -11.54 1.55
C MET A 22 6.59 -11.80 1.03
N CYS A 23 7.56 -10.97 1.40
CA CYS A 23 8.97 -11.21 1.10
C CYS A 23 9.44 -12.54 1.68
N VAL A 24 9.18 -12.81 2.97
CA VAL A 24 9.56 -14.07 3.61
C VAL A 24 8.79 -15.25 3.01
N ALA A 25 7.48 -15.13 2.82
CA ALA A 25 6.63 -16.19 2.28
C ALA A 25 6.99 -16.58 0.83
N SER A 26 7.49 -15.63 0.04
CA SER A 26 7.93 -15.85 -1.35
C SER A 26 9.37 -16.34 -1.48
N GLY A 27 10.10 -16.53 -0.36
CA GLY A 27 11.52 -16.86 -0.39
C GLY A 27 12.39 -15.71 -0.87
N TYR A 28 12.12 -14.49 -0.39
CA TYR A 28 12.84 -13.24 -0.66
C TYR A 28 12.74 -12.71 -2.11
N LYS A 29 11.67 -13.07 -2.84
CA LYS A 29 11.45 -12.60 -4.21
C LYS A 29 10.71 -11.27 -4.29
N ILE A 30 9.85 -10.98 -3.31
CA ILE A 30 9.02 -9.77 -3.30
C ILE A 30 9.74 -8.66 -2.54
N ASN A 31 9.92 -7.50 -3.19
CA ASN A 31 10.45 -6.32 -2.53
C ASN A 31 9.40 -5.75 -1.53
N PRO A 32 9.72 -5.63 -0.23
CA PRO A 32 8.79 -5.09 0.77
C PRO A 32 8.25 -3.69 0.46
N LEU A 33 8.98 -2.87 -0.30
CA LEU A 33 8.54 -1.54 -0.74
C LEU A 33 7.27 -1.59 -1.60
N ILE A 34 6.99 -2.73 -2.25
CA ILE A 34 5.73 -2.95 -2.97
C ILE A 34 4.53 -2.94 -2.00
N GLY A 35 4.72 -3.43 -0.77
CA GLY A 35 3.68 -3.38 0.27
C GLY A 35 3.35 -1.95 0.71
N ALA A 36 4.37 -1.09 0.85
CA ALA A 36 4.17 0.33 1.15
C ALA A 36 3.48 1.11 0.02
N ALA A 37 3.61 0.64 -1.23
CA ALA A 37 2.90 1.20 -2.38
C ALA A 37 1.39 0.91 -2.37
N GLY A 38 0.91 0.04 -1.48
CA GLY A 38 -0.50 -0.35 -1.36
C GLY A 38 -1.44 0.71 -0.79
N ILE A 39 -0.93 1.88 -0.38
CA ILE A 39 -1.75 3.02 0.04
C ILE A 39 -2.54 3.54 -1.16
N SER A 40 -3.79 3.96 -0.97
CA SER A 40 -4.71 4.39 -2.02
C SER A 40 -4.39 5.74 -2.71
N ALA A 41 -3.11 6.17 -2.71
CA ALA A 41 -2.65 7.41 -3.31
C ALA A 41 -2.12 7.15 -4.73
N PHE A 42 -3.03 6.91 -5.67
CA PHE A 42 -2.67 6.59 -7.06
C PHE A 42 -2.42 7.83 -7.92
N PRO A 43 -1.39 7.85 -8.79
CA PRO A 43 -0.31 6.85 -8.94
C PRO A 43 0.90 7.11 -8.02
N MET A 44 0.83 8.10 -7.15
CA MET A 44 1.99 8.65 -6.43
C MET A 44 2.66 7.68 -5.45
N ALA A 45 1.92 6.88 -4.68
CA ALA A 45 2.50 5.95 -3.70
C ALA A 45 3.48 4.97 -4.35
N GLY A 46 3.10 4.35 -5.47
CA GLY A 46 3.99 3.43 -6.18
C GLY A 46 5.13 4.13 -6.93
N ARG A 47 4.96 5.39 -7.37
CA ARG A 47 6.08 6.19 -7.90
C ARG A 47 7.08 6.55 -6.81
N LEU A 48 6.61 6.89 -5.61
CA LEU A 48 7.46 7.18 -4.46
C LEU A 48 8.21 5.92 -4.01
N ALA A 49 7.53 4.77 -3.93
CA ALA A 49 8.19 3.49 -3.63
C ALA A 49 9.26 3.14 -4.66
N ALA A 50 8.98 3.33 -5.96
CA ALA A 50 9.96 3.12 -7.02
C ALA A 50 11.14 4.09 -6.93
N LYS A 51 10.89 5.36 -6.59
CA LYS A 51 11.95 6.34 -6.34
C LYS A 51 12.82 5.90 -5.16
N THR A 52 12.23 5.53 -4.02
CA THR A 52 12.98 5.05 -2.85
C THR A 52 13.79 3.80 -3.17
N ALA A 53 13.26 2.86 -3.97
CA ALA A 53 14.02 1.70 -4.42
C ALA A 53 15.22 2.09 -5.30
N ASN A 54 15.05 3.10 -6.16
CA ASN A 54 16.10 3.59 -7.04
C ASN A 54 17.17 4.41 -6.29
N ASP A 55 16.76 5.15 -5.26
CA ASP A 55 17.65 5.88 -4.36
C ASP A 55 18.61 4.92 -3.60
N GLU A 56 18.16 3.69 -3.30
CA GLU A 56 18.97 2.64 -2.67
C GLU A 56 19.78 1.80 -3.68
N ASP A 57 19.17 1.40 -4.81
CA ASP A 57 19.82 0.70 -5.92
C ASP A 57 19.28 1.20 -7.27
N PRO A 58 20.10 1.89 -8.09
CA PRO A 58 19.69 2.43 -9.39
C PRO A 58 19.16 1.39 -10.39
N ASN A 59 19.45 0.10 -10.19
CA ASN A 59 18.99 -1.00 -11.05
C ASN A 59 17.69 -1.67 -10.54
N ASN A 60 17.15 -1.23 -9.40
CA ASN A 60 15.98 -1.84 -8.76
C ASN A 60 14.67 -1.23 -9.25
N PHE A 61 14.17 -1.75 -10.38
CA PHE A 61 12.97 -1.24 -11.06
C PHE A 61 11.68 -1.93 -10.58
N ILE A 62 11.05 -1.40 -9.53
CA ILE A 62 9.81 -1.97 -8.97
C ILE A 62 8.51 -1.30 -9.44
N LEU A 63 8.59 -0.23 -10.26
CA LEU A 63 7.43 0.61 -10.59
C LEU A 63 6.22 -0.19 -11.10
N MET A 64 6.43 -1.12 -12.03
CA MET A 64 5.35 -1.92 -12.62
C MET A 64 4.63 -2.79 -11.57
N HIS A 65 5.38 -3.39 -10.65
CA HIS A 65 4.83 -4.20 -9.56
C HIS A 65 4.13 -3.31 -8.51
N ALA A 66 4.73 -2.17 -8.18
CA ALA A 66 4.19 -1.19 -7.23
C ALA A 66 2.86 -0.58 -7.72
N MET A 67 2.69 -0.40 -9.03
CA MET A 67 1.41 0.06 -9.61
C MET A 67 0.27 -0.96 -9.41
N GLY A 68 0.57 -2.26 -9.44
CA GLY A 68 -0.39 -3.31 -9.12
C GLY A 68 -0.87 -3.21 -7.67
N ALA A 69 0.07 -3.07 -6.73
CA ALA A 69 -0.25 -2.90 -5.31
C ALA A 69 -1.05 -1.62 -5.04
N ASN A 70 -0.68 -0.49 -5.66
CA ASN A 70 -1.38 0.79 -5.50
C ASN A 70 -2.83 0.72 -6.05
N THR A 71 -3.04 0.04 -7.18
CA THR A 71 -4.37 -0.23 -7.71
C THR A 71 -5.20 -1.07 -6.74
N ALA A 72 -4.60 -2.11 -6.15
CA ALA A 72 -5.27 -2.93 -5.14
C ALA A 72 -5.66 -2.11 -3.89
N GLY A 73 -4.82 -1.17 -3.46
CA GLY A 73 -5.10 -0.23 -2.37
C GLY A 73 -6.34 0.62 -2.59
N GLN A 74 -6.50 1.18 -3.80
CA GLN A 74 -7.70 1.93 -4.17
C GLN A 74 -8.96 1.05 -4.12
N LEU A 75 -8.91 -0.17 -4.66
CA LEU A 75 -10.03 -1.11 -4.62
C LEU A 75 -10.39 -1.49 -3.17
N GLY A 76 -9.39 -1.79 -2.34
CA GLY A 76 -9.57 -2.11 -0.93
C GLY A 76 -10.26 -0.97 -0.16
N SER A 77 -9.91 0.28 -0.45
CA SER A 77 -10.54 1.45 0.16
C SER A 77 -12.02 1.59 -0.21
N VAL A 78 -12.37 1.34 -1.47
CA VAL A 78 -13.77 1.33 -1.93
C VAL A 78 -14.57 0.21 -1.25
N ILE A 79 -13.98 -0.99 -1.13
CA ILE A 79 -14.61 -2.13 -0.45
C ILE A 79 -14.84 -1.80 1.03
N ALA A 80 -13.82 -1.28 1.72
CA ALA A 80 -13.93 -0.90 3.13
C ALA A 80 -15.00 0.17 3.36
N GLY A 81 -15.06 1.19 2.50
CA GLY A 81 -16.10 2.21 2.53
C GLY A 81 -17.50 1.64 2.30
N GLY A 82 -17.63 0.73 1.33
CA GLY A 82 -18.90 0.04 1.04
C GLY A 82 -19.41 -0.80 2.21
N ILE A 83 -18.52 -1.56 2.86
CA ILE A 83 -18.84 -2.36 4.05
C ILE A 83 -19.24 -1.44 5.21
N LEU A 84 -18.49 -0.36 5.44
CA LEU A 84 -18.80 0.61 6.49
C LEU A 84 -20.20 1.21 6.29
N LEU A 85 -20.55 1.63 5.08
CA LEU A 85 -21.88 2.14 4.76
C LEU A 85 -22.96 1.09 4.99
N ALA A 86 -22.75 -0.17 4.58
CA ALA A 86 -23.72 -1.25 4.78
C ALA A 86 -23.98 -1.53 6.27
N ILE A 87 -22.95 -1.44 7.12
CA ILE A 87 -23.08 -1.62 8.57
C ILE A 87 -23.82 -0.43 9.19
N VAL A 88 -23.45 0.80 8.84
CA VAL A 88 -24.07 2.01 9.40
C VAL A 88 -25.53 2.14 8.96
N SER A 89 -25.85 1.89 7.69
CA SER A 89 -27.23 1.93 7.18
C SER A 89 -28.14 0.85 7.74
N LYS A 90 -27.59 -0.21 8.37
CA LYS A 90 -28.36 -1.23 9.10
C LYS A 90 -28.57 -0.86 10.57
N LEU A 91 -27.76 0.06 11.09
CA LEU A 91 -27.76 0.50 12.49
C LEU A 91 -28.67 1.72 12.71
N ILE A 92 -28.84 2.55 11.68
CA ILE A 92 -29.79 3.67 11.61
C ILE A 92 -31.13 3.15 11.08
#